data_AF-A0A9E3UC03-F1
#
_entry.id   AF-A0A9E3UC03-F1
#
_cell.length_a   1.000
_cell.length_b   1.000
_cell.length_c   1.000
_cell.angle_alpha   90.00
_cell.angle_beta   90.00
_cell.angle_gamma   90.00
#
_symmetry.space_group_name_H-M   'P 1'
#
loop_
_entity.id
_entity.type
_entity.pdbx_description
1 polymer ?
#
loop_
_entity_poly.entity_id
_entity_poly.type
_entity_poly.pdbx_seq_one_letter_code
_entity_poly.pdbx_strand_id
1 'polypeptide(L)'
;MKIKVSDLENVWSFTCDWRANELVAQTARDDRRVVRIDLASGNSRSVWTGYLGLGFELMPDGRQVVYEDDGTILLASIDGGRSPEAIARGGVPSLSPDGSTVAFMGGEDASTCSA
;
A
#
# COMPACT_ATOMS: atom_id res chain seq x y z
N MET A 1 -6.23 22.68 8.05
CA MET A 1 -7.33 22.00 7.34
C MET A 1 -7.42 20.56 7.85
N LYS A 2 -8.62 20.02 8.08
CA LYS A 2 -8.83 18.65 8.57
C LYS A 2 -9.77 17.95 7.58
N ILE A 3 -9.41 16.77 7.08
CA ILE A 3 -10.21 16.00 6.12
C ILE A 3 -10.64 14.70 6.79
N LYS A 4 -11.92 14.37 6.73
CA LYS A 4 -12.49 13.14 7.30
C LYS A 4 -12.65 12.11 6.18
N VAL A 5 -11.74 11.14 6.14
CA VAL A 5 -11.65 10.14 5.05
C VAL A 5 -12.85 9.19 5.02
N SER A 6 -13.55 8.97 6.14
CA SER A 6 -14.73 8.07 6.21
C SER A 6 -15.89 8.49 5.29
N ASP A 7 -15.93 9.77 4.90
CA ASP A 7 -16.99 10.31 4.04
C ASP A 7 -16.67 10.09 2.55
N LEU A 8 -15.48 9.57 2.25
CA LEU A 8 -15.01 9.16 0.94
C LEU A 8 -15.08 7.62 0.87
N GLU A 9 -15.98 7.08 0.05
CA GLU A 9 -15.97 5.70 -0.48
C GLU A 9 -15.58 4.53 0.47
N ASN A 10 -16.14 4.45 1.69
CA ASN A 10 -15.99 3.29 2.60
C ASN A 10 -14.54 2.76 2.67
N VAL A 11 -13.60 3.66 2.95
CA VAL A 11 -12.17 3.36 3.03
C VAL A 11 -11.84 2.61 4.32
N TRP A 12 -11.14 1.48 4.22
CA TRP A 12 -10.70 0.67 5.37
C TRP A 12 -9.22 0.84 5.71
N SER A 13 -8.40 1.19 4.71
CA SER A 13 -6.99 1.53 4.89
C SER A 13 -6.60 2.54 3.82
N PHE A 14 -5.74 3.49 4.19
CA PHE A 14 -5.23 4.49 3.28
C PHE A 14 -3.80 4.87 3.64
N THR A 15 -3.07 5.31 2.62
CA THR A 15 -1.79 5.98 2.75
C THR A 15 -1.84 7.29 1.96
N CYS A 16 -0.98 8.23 2.29
CA CYS A 16 -1.05 9.59 1.78
C CYS A 16 0.15 9.91 0.90
N ASP A 17 -0.14 10.44 -0.30
CA ASP A 17 0.86 11.00 -1.20
C ASP A 17 0.89 12.52 -1.01
N TRP A 18 1.64 12.95 0.01
CA TRP A 18 1.70 14.37 0.40
C TRP A 18 2.30 15.28 -0.68
N ARG A 19 3.04 14.73 -1.64
CA ARG A 19 3.58 15.49 -2.78
C ARG A 19 2.54 15.71 -3.85
N ALA A 20 1.68 14.73 -4.09
CA ALA A 20 0.64 14.80 -5.10
C ALA A 20 -0.66 15.46 -4.61
N ASN A 21 -0.81 15.71 -3.30
CA ASN A 21 -2.09 16.09 -2.69
C ASN A 21 -3.18 15.03 -2.94
N GLU A 22 -2.77 13.76 -2.98
CA GLU A 22 -3.63 12.61 -3.21
C GLU A 22 -3.57 11.64 -2.02
N LEU A 23 -4.62 10.85 -1.82
CA LEU A 23 -4.59 9.68 -0.96
C LEU A 23 -4.75 8.41 -1.81
N VAL A 24 -4.05 7.34 -1.42
CA VAL A 24 -4.25 6.01 -1.97
C VAL A 24 -5.01 5.21 -0.94
N ALA A 25 -6.23 4.83 -1.27
CA ALA A 25 -7.11 4.09 -0.37
C ALA A 25 -7.51 2.75 -0.95
N GLN A 26 -7.64 1.77 -0.07
CA GLN A 26 -8.36 0.54 -0.36
C GLN A 26 -9.82 0.72 0.05
N THR A 27 -10.74 0.54 -0.91
CA THR A 27 -12.18 0.66 -0.67
C THR A 27 -12.77 -0.71 -0.29
N ALA A 28 -13.71 -0.71 0.66
CA ALA A 28 -14.41 -1.92 1.10
C ALA A 28 -15.64 -2.27 0.23
N ARG A 29 -15.67 -1.83 -1.03
CA ARG A 29 -16.71 -2.26 -1.98
C ARG A 29 -16.47 -3.73 -2.37
N ASP A 30 -17.51 -4.42 -2.84
CA ASP A 30 -17.45 -5.83 -3.28
C ASP A 30 -16.33 -6.12 -4.31
N ASP A 31 -15.86 -5.09 -5.01
CA ASP A 31 -14.81 -5.14 -6.03
C ASP A 31 -13.38 -4.93 -5.50
N ARG A 32 -13.20 -4.68 -4.18
CA ARG A 32 -11.90 -4.53 -3.47
C ARG A 32 -10.85 -3.82 -4.33
N ARG A 33 -11.04 -2.51 -4.51
CA ARG A 33 -10.19 -1.69 -5.37
C ARG A 33 -9.26 -0.80 -4.58
N VAL A 34 -8.13 -0.48 -5.21
CA VAL A 34 -7.25 0.60 -4.78
C VAL A 34 -7.58 1.81 -5.64
N VAL A 35 -7.89 2.92 -4.98
CA VAL A 35 -8.26 4.18 -5.62
C VAL A 35 -7.27 5.28 -5.21
N ARG A 36 -6.94 6.16 -6.14
CA ARG A 36 -6.34 7.47 -5.86
C ARG A 36 -7.46 8.49 -5.72
N ILE A 37 -7.45 9.25 -4.64
CA ILE A 37 -8.43 10.32 -4.39
C ILE A 37 -7.69 11.63 -4.27
N ASP A 38 -8.05 12.61 -5.09
CA ASP A 38 -7.55 13.98 -4.99
C ASP A 38 -8.17 14.68 -3.77
N LEU A 39 -7.33 15.23 -2.90
CA LEU A 39 -7.77 15.82 -1.63
C LEU A 39 -8.41 17.21 -1.81
N ALA A 40 -8.18 17.87 -2.95
CA ALA A 40 -8.76 19.19 -3.22
C ALA A 40 -10.20 19.11 -3.73
N SER A 41 -10.50 18.13 -4.59
CA SER A 41 -11.80 17.95 -5.25
C SER A 41 -12.62 16.80 -4.67
N GLY A 42 -11.99 15.84 -4.00
CA GLY A 42 -12.64 14.59 -3.57
C GLY A 42 -12.87 13.59 -4.72
N ASN A 43 -12.37 13.87 -5.92
CA ASN A 43 -12.50 12.96 -7.07
C ASN A 43 -11.65 11.71 -6.86
N SER A 44 -12.25 10.53 -7.02
CA SER A 44 -11.56 9.24 -6.97
C SER A 44 -11.36 8.64 -8.36
N ARG A 45 -10.23 7.96 -8.57
CA ARG A 45 -9.99 7.10 -9.73
C ARG A 45 -9.42 5.76 -9.29
N SER A 46 -9.94 4.67 -9.87
CA SER A 46 -9.39 3.33 -9.67
C SER A 46 -8.01 3.23 -10.32
N VAL A 47 -7.01 2.81 -9.55
CA VAL A 47 -5.66 2.57 -10.04
C VAL A 47 -5.31 1.09 -10.06
N TRP A 48 -5.97 0.30 -9.22
CA TRP A 48 -5.76 -1.14 -9.19
C TRP A 48 -7.04 -1.88 -8.80
N THR A 49 -7.28 -3.00 -9.48
CA THR A 49 -8.33 -3.98 -9.15
C THR A 49 -7.67 -5.18 -8.49
N GLY A 50 -7.92 -5.39 -7.20
CA GLY A 50 -7.27 -6.46 -6.42
C GLY A 50 -7.13 -6.09 -4.95
N TYR A 51 -7.12 -7.12 -4.10
CA TYR A 51 -6.92 -6.96 -2.67
C TYR A 51 -5.42 -6.80 -2.38
N LEU A 52 -5.09 -5.77 -1.60
CA LEU A 52 -3.72 -5.38 -1.29
C LEU A 52 -3.23 -5.88 0.08
N GLY A 53 -3.91 -6.88 0.63
CA GLY A 53 -3.69 -7.30 2.01
C GLY A 53 -4.23 -6.27 3.02
N LEU A 54 -3.98 -6.53 4.31
CA LEU A 54 -4.29 -5.62 5.41
C LEU A 54 -3.22 -4.53 5.61
N GLY A 55 -2.03 -4.71 5.01
CA GLY A 55 -0.91 -3.77 5.10
C GLY A 55 -0.31 -3.50 3.72
N PHE A 56 -0.55 -2.29 3.21
CA PHE A 56 0.14 -1.77 2.03
C PHE A 56 0.62 -0.34 2.29
N GLU A 57 1.74 0.03 1.70
CA GLU A 57 2.28 1.38 1.78
C GLU A 57 2.81 1.85 0.41
N LEU A 58 2.52 3.11 0.07
CA LEU A 58 2.93 3.73 -1.18
C LEU A 58 4.38 4.19 -1.06
N MET A 59 5.20 3.87 -2.05
CA MET A 59 6.56 4.41 -2.15
C MET A 59 6.53 5.94 -2.28
N PRO A 60 7.51 6.67 -1.72
CA PRO A 60 7.52 8.14 -1.78
C PRO A 60 7.65 8.75 -3.18
N ASP A 61 7.95 7.93 -4.18
CA ASP A 61 7.92 8.30 -5.60
C ASP A 61 6.50 8.29 -6.20
N GLY A 62 5.52 7.78 -5.45
CA GLY A 62 4.12 7.66 -5.86
C GLY A 62 3.87 6.64 -6.97
N ARG A 63 4.85 5.82 -7.36
CA ARG A 63 4.74 4.93 -8.53
C ARG A 63 4.64 3.46 -8.16
N GLN A 64 5.06 3.12 -6.95
CA GLN A 64 5.12 1.75 -6.48
C GLN A 64 4.42 1.61 -5.13
N VAL A 65 3.98 0.40 -4.83
CA VAL A 65 3.35 0.03 -3.59
C VAL A 65 4.00 -1.24 -3.07
N VAL A 66 4.32 -1.23 -1.77
CA VAL A 66 4.74 -2.40 -1.03
C VAL A 66 3.52 -2.96 -0.33
N TYR A 67 3.32 -4.27 -0.40
CA TYR A 67 2.20 -4.93 0.25
C TYR A 67 2.55 -6.35 0.65
N GLU A 68 1.76 -6.90 1.57
CA GLU A 68 1.86 -8.29 1.95
C GLU A 68 0.82 -9.15 1.22
N ASP A 69 1.26 -10.29 0.72
CA ASP A 69 0.43 -11.36 0.15
C ASP A 69 1.02 -12.72 0.57
N ASP A 70 0.20 -13.53 1.25
CA ASP A 70 0.56 -14.88 1.71
C ASP A 70 1.91 -14.95 2.45
N GLY A 71 2.17 -13.98 3.35
CA GLY A 71 3.41 -13.91 4.11
C GLY A 71 4.65 -13.51 3.29
N THR A 72 4.43 -12.98 2.09
CA THR A 72 5.46 -12.43 1.22
C THR A 72 5.26 -10.93 1.05
N ILE A 73 6.33 -10.17 1.23
CA ILE A 73 6.34 -8.74 0.93
C ILE A 73 6.63 -8.59 -0.57
N LEU A 74 5.67 -8.00 -1.27
CA LEU A 74 5.69 -7.77 -2.70
C LEU A 74 5.81 -6.27 -2.99
N LEU A 75 6.56 -5.94 -4.05
CA LEU A 75 6.67 -4.61 -4.64
C LEU A 75 5.98 -4.62 -6.01
N ALA A 76 4.97 -3.77 -6.19
CA ALA A 76 4.26 -3.66 -7.46
C ALA A 76 4.15 -2.20 -7.92
N SER A 77 3.91 -1.99 -9.21
CA SER A 77 3.55 -0.66 -9.71
C SER A 77 2.11 -0.34 -9.37
N ILE A 78 1.84 0.86 -8.87
CA ILE A 78 0.49 1.29 -8.46
C ILE A 78 -0.48 1.42 -9.64
N ASP A 79 0.05 1.70 -10.84
CA ASP A 79 -0.73 1.79 -12.08
C ASP A 79 -0.96 0.42 -12.73
N GLY A 80 -0.52 -0.66 -12.07
CA GLY A 80 -0.57 -2.03 -12.57
C GLY A 80 0.41 -2.28 -13.73
N GLY A 81 0.19 -3.39 -14.45
CA GLY A 81 0.90 -3.71 -15.70
C GLY A 81 2.25 -4.43 -15.57
N ARG A 82 2.93 -4.35 -14.42
CA ARG A 82 4.10 -5.19 -14.12
C ARG A 82 3.75 -6.25 -13.08
N SER A 83 4.31 -7.45 -13.24
CA SER A 83 4.25 -8.50 -12.22
C SER A 83 4.88 -8.00 -10.91
N PRO A 84 4.25 -8.24 -9.75
CA PRO A 84 4.85 -7.94 -8.46
C PRO A 84 6.19 -8.65 -8.28
N GLU A 85 7.15 -7.97 -7.66
CA GLU A 85 8.45 -8.51 -7.29
C GLU A 85 8.46 -8.89 -5.81
N ALA A 86 8.89 -10.12 -5.48
CA ALA A 86 9.04 -10.54 -4.09
C ALA A 86 10.34 -10.03 -3.49
N ILE A 87 10.25 -9.25 -2.41
CA ILE A 87 11.40 -8.57 -1.80
C ILE A 87 11.74 -9.09 -0.39
N ALA A 88 10.79 -9.69 0.33
CA ALA A 88 11.03 -10.31 1.64
C ALA A 88 9.94 -11.31 2.01
N ARG A 89 10.19 -12.13 3.04
CA ARG A 89 9.16 -12.93 3.74
C ARG A 89 8.80 -12.25 5.06
N GLY A 90 7.52 -12.16 5.37
CA GLY A 90 6.99 -11.48 6.54
C GLY A 90 5.66 -10.81 6.25
N GLY A 91 5.21 -9.92 7.14
CA GLY A 91 3.98 -9.18 6.94
C GLY A 91 3.94 -7.80 7.55
N VAL A 92 2.85 -7.08 7.27
CA VAL A 92 2.59 -5.71 7.73
C VAL A 92 3.80 -4.78 7.45
N PRO A 93 4.10 -4.53 6.17
CA PRO A 93 5.22 -3.68 5.80
C PRO A 93 4.95 -2.21 6.20
N SER A 94 6.02 -1.47 6.48
CA SER A 94 6.01 -0.02 6.60
C SER A 94 7.27 0.60 6.00
N LEU A 95 7.14 1.72 5.30
CA LEU A 95 8.25 2.38 4.62
C LEU A 95 8.85 3.52 5.46
N SER A 96 10.15 3.75 5.27
CA SER A 96 10.76 5.00 5.71
C SER A 96 10.21 6.17 4.88
N PRO A 97 10.17 7.41 5.43
CA PRO A 97 9.66 8.58 4.69
C PRO A 97 10.39 8.88 3.37
N ASP A 98 11.64 8.43 3.24
CA ASP A 98 12.46 8.55 2.04
C ASP A 98 12.37 7.34 1.11
N GLY A 99 11.69 6.26 1.52
CA GLY A 99 11.44 5.05 0.73
C GLY A 99 12.65 4.13 0.62
N SER A 100 13.75 4.45 1.30
CA SER A 100 14.99 3.68 1.26
C SER A 100 14.91 2.38 2.06
N THR A 101 13.98 2.28 3.01
CA THR A 101 13.91 1.18 3.97
C THR A 101 12.47 0.69 4.09
N VAL A 102 12.30 -0.64 4.09
CA VAL A 102 11.04 -1.32 4.43
C VAL A 102 11.23 -2.04 5.76
N ALA A 103 10.48 -1.63 6.78
CA ALA A 103 10.30 -2.41 8.00
C ALA A 103 9.16 -3.41 7.79
N PHE A 104 9.27 -4.63 8.33
CA PHE A 104 8.21 -5.64 8.25
C PHE A 104 8.26 -6.54 9.48
N MET A 105 7.12 -7.13 9.85
CA MET A 105 7.08 -8.19 10.85
C MET A 105 7.63 -9.48 10.23
N GLY A 106 8.68 -10.04 10.82
CA GLY A 106 9.23 -11.32 10.39
C GLY A 106 8.21 -12.44 10.58
N GLY A 107 8.10 -13.33 9.59
CA GLY A 107 7.45 -14.62 9.78
C GLY A 107 8.43 -15.57 10.46
N GLU A 108 8.01 -16.24 11.53
CA GLU A 108 8.79 -17.31 12.13
C GLU A 108 8.93 -18.46 11.11
N ASP A 109 10.06 -18.53 10.42
CA ASP A 109 10.74 -19.76 9.98
C ASP A 109 12.06 -19.43 9.26
N ALA A 110 13.13 -19.36 10.07
CA ALA A 110 14.54 -19.68 9.78
C ALA A 110 15.50 -18.82 10.63
N SER A 111 15.27 -18.76 11.94
CA SER A 111 16.36 -18.55 12.87
C SER A 111 17.24 -19.80 12.88
N THR A 112 18.17 -19.92 11.93
CA THR A 112 19.42 -20.64 12.20
C THR A 112 20.56 -19.67 12.02
N CYS A 113 20.93 -19.04 13.13
CA CYS A 113 22.25 -18.44 13.26
C CYS A 113 23.21 -19.62 13.51
N SER A 114 23.89 -20.08 12.46
CA SER A 114 25.02 -21.00 12.63
C SER A 114 26.20 -20.17 13.13
N ALA A 115 26.58 -20.41 14.39
CA ALA A 115 27.86 -20.00 14.96
C ALA A 115 28.89 -21.13 14.74
#